data_AF-A0A8B9NST7-F1
#
_entry.id   AF-A0A8B9NST7-F1
#
_cell.length_a   1.000
_cell.length_b   1.000
_cell.length_c   1.000
_cell.angle_alpha   90.00
_cell.angle_beta   90.00
_cell.angle_gamma   90.00
#
_symmetry.space_group_name_H-M   'P 1'
#
loop_
_entity.id
_entity.type
_entity.pdbx_description
1 polymer ?
#
loop_
_entity_poly.entity_id
_entity_poly.type
_entity_poly.pdbx_seq_one_letter_code
_entity_poly.pdbx_strand_id
1 'polypeptide(L)'
;MAKRSCFQLHQVISLFAFAFGVNVCMGFTTNRFRRSEEWDEGPVSVLSDSPWISTSGSCKNRCFELQEAEPPGCRCDNLCKSYNSCCFDFDDLCLKTARGWECTKDRCGETRNDDNACHCSEDCLSRGDCCTNYQVVCKGRHVEIKSHFEMLPYSPPGFAFSFVRPPLIIFSVDGFRASYMKKGNKVMPNIEKLRSCGTHSPYMRPVYPTKTFPNLYTLATGLYPESHGIVGNSMYDPVFDASFNLRGREKFNHRWWGGQPIWITAAKQGVKAGTFFWSVVIPHERRILTILQWLTLPDNERPYVYAFYSEQPDAAGHRYGPFNSEKYITVRTLNHTAIFGVQNSWVSCTRVFLAL
;
A
#
# COMPACT_ATOMS: atom_id res chain seq x y z
N MET A 1 35.61 58.69 -38.72
CA MET A 1 34.67 58.03 -39.64
C MET A 1 34.56 56.56 -39.28
N ALA A 2 33.37 56.16 -38.88
CA ALA A 2 32.67 54.90 -39.08
C ALA A 2 33.40 53.61 -39.54
N LYS A 3 32.92 52.51 -38.92
CA LYS A 3 32.48 51.22 -39.51
C LYS A 3 33.54 50.13 -39.75
N ARG A 4 33.49 49.03 -38.98
CA ARG A 4 32.60 47.85 -39.14
C ARG A 4 33.10 46.70 -38.24
N SER A 5 32.31 46.28 -37.24
CA SER A 5 32.55 45.06 -36.48
C SER A 5 31.85 43.88 -37.16
N CYS A 6 32.61 42.85 -37.52
CA CYS A 6 32.12 41.51 -37.80
C CYS A 6 31.88 40.84 -36.44
N PHE A 7 30.61 40.69 -36.03
CA PHE A 7 30.28 39.91 -34.83
C PHE A 7 30.17 38.44 -35.21
N GLN A 8 31.11 37.65 -34.68
CA GLN A 8 31.16 36.21 -34.77
C GLN A 8 29.99 35.58 -34.00
N LEU A 9 29.37 34.62 -34.70
CA LEU A 9 28.23 33.79 -34.33
C LEU A 9 28.59 32.77 -33.23
N HIS A 10 29.05 33.17 -32.05
CA HIS A 10 29.39 32.25 -30.94
C HIS A 10 29.03 32.75 -29.52
N GLN A 11 28.12 33.72 -29.35
CA GLN A 11 27.81 34.27 -28.01
C GLN A 11 26.33 34.62 -27.73
N VAL A 12 25.35 33.94 -28.35
CA VAL A 12 23.90 34.18 -28.04
C VAL A 12 23.09 32.90 -27.76
N ILE A 13 23.73 31.79 -27.41
CA ILE A 13 22.99 30.61 -26.89
C ILE A 13 23.63 30.15 -25.58
N SER A 14 23.60 31.01 -24.57
CA SER A 14 23.90 30.61 -23.19
C SER A 14 23.16 31.46 -22.14
N LEU A 15 21.98 32.00 -22.49
CA LEU A 15 21.11 32.74 -21.55
C LEU A 15 19.60 32.50 -21.81
N PHE A 16 19.22 31.34 -22.35
CA PHE A 16 17.82 30.93 -22.48
C PHE A 16 17.56 29.50 -21.95
N ALA A 17 18.30 29.11 -20.92
CA ALA A 17 18.05 27.90 -20.14
C ALA A 17 17.70 28.26 -18.69
N PHE A 18 16.67 29.10 -18.46
CA PHE A 18 16.18 29.36 -17.08
C PHE A 18 14.70 29.78 -16.98
N ALA A 19 13.83 29.33 -17.90
CA ALA A 19 12.40 29.66 -17.82
C ALA A 19 11.39 28.52 -18.09
N PHE A 20 11.81 27.34 -18.58
CA PHE A 20 10.92 26.18 -18.69
C PHE A 20 11.67 24.90 -18.32
N GLY A 21 11.49 24.45 -17.07
CA GLY A 21 11.99 23.17 -16.58
C GLY A 21 11.23 22.03 -17.22
N VAL A 22 11.66 21.60 -18.40
CA VAL A 22 11.18 20.36 -19.02
C VAL A 22 12.02 19.22 -18.45
N ASN A 23 11.52 18.58 -17.38
CA ASN A 23 12.06 17.29 -16.94
C ASN A 23 11.68 16.22 -17.96
N VAL A 24 12.57 15.97 -18.93
CA VAL A 24 12.47 14.80 -19.81
C VAL A 24 12.89 13.58 -18.98
N CYS A 25 11.91 12.79 -18.53
CA CYS A 25 12.17 11.44 -18.07
C CYS A 25 12.62 10.60 -19.27
N MET A 26 13.92 10.32 -19.39
CA MET A 26 14.41 9.27 -20.27
C MET A 26 14.02 7.91 -19.67
N GLY A 27 12.97 7.30 -20.20
CA GLY A 27 12.65 5.90 -19.96
C GLY A 27 13.61 5.03 -20.77
N PHE A 28 14.43 4.24 -20.09
CA PHE A 28 15.20 3.19 -20.74
C PHE A 28 14.29 1.97 -20.92
N THR A 29 13.93 1.65 -22.16
CA THR A 29 13.39 0.33 -22.50
C THR A 29 14.57 -0.62 -22.64
N THR A 30 14.76 -1.52 -21.68
CA THR A 30 15.70 -2.63 -21.87
C THR A 30 15.09 -3.55 -22.91
N ASN A 31 15.71 -3.66 -24.08
CA ASN A 31 15.34 -4.66 -25.07
C ASN A 31 15.37 -6.05 -24.41
N ARG A 32 14.29 -6.80 -24.59
CA ARG A 32 14.18 -8.21 -24.23
C ARG A 32 15.37 -8.95 -24.85
N PHE A 33 16.22 -9.57 -24.02
CA PHE A 33 17.16 -10.56 -24.53
C PHE A 33 16.35 -11.65 -25.25
N ARG A 34 16.66 -11.83 -26.53
CA ARG A 34 16.22 -12.98 -27.33
C ARG A 34 16.65 -14.22 -26.54
N ARG A 35 15.70 -15.12 -26.27
CA ARG A 35 15.89 -16.37 -25.52
C ARG A 35 17.06 -17.13 -26.15
N SER A 36 18.24 -17.07 -25.54
CA SER A 36 19.34 -17.97 -25.85
C SER A 36 19.03 -19.29 -25.16
N GLU A 37 19.04 -20.36 -25.94
CA GLU A 37 18.95 -21.74 -25.48
C GLU A 37 20.20 -22.09 -24.69
N GLU A 38 20.20 -21.82 -23.39
CA GLU A 38 21.17 -22.43 -22.48
C GLU A 38 20.57 -22.44 -21.07
N TRP A 39 20.01 -23.57 -20.69
CA TRP A 39 19.56 -23.83 -19.34
C TRP A 39 20.77 -24.29 -18.52
N ASP A 40 21.37 -23.38 -17.76
CA ASP A 40 21.94 -23.79 -16.48
C ASP A 40 20.78 -23.93 -15.50
N GLU A 41 20.73 -25.08 -14.82
CA GLU A 41 19.62 -25.53 -13.99
C GLU A 41 19.09 -24.44 -13.04
N GLY A 42 17.93 -23.88 -13.37
CA GLY A 42 17.12 -23.10 -12.45
C GLY A 42 16.43 -24.01 -11.42
N PRO A 43 16.07 -23.49 -10.24
CA PRO A 43 15.59 -24.31 -9.15
C PRO A 43 14.28 -25.03 -9.51
N VAL A 44 14.23 -26.28 -9.05
CA VAL A 44 13.18 -27.28 -9.16
C VAL A 44 11.76 -26.71 -9.07
N SER A 45 10.87 -27.26 -9.89
CA SER A 45 9.42 -27.01 -9.87
C SER A 45 8.86 -26.97 -8.43
N VAL A 46 8.40 -25.80 -7.98
CA VAL A 46 7.95 -25.53 -6.59
C VAL A 46 6.56 -26.10 -6.27
N LEU A 47 6.19 -27.24 -6.86
CA LEU A 47 4.94 -27.93 -6.50
C LEU A 47 5.13 -29.40 -6.07
N SER A 48 6.38 -29.86 -5.88
CA SER A 48 6.59 -31.20 -5.30
C SER A 48 7.13 -31.21 -3.87
N ASP A 49 7.79 -30.16 -3.36
CA ASP A 49 8.31 -30.14 -1.98
C ASP A 49 8.13 -28.75 -1.35
N SER A 50 6.92 -28.45 -0.87
CA SER A 50 6.80 -27.33 0.08
C SER A 50 7.47 -27.76 1.39
N PRO A 51 8.54 -27.09 1.85
CA PRO A 51 9.26 -27.49 3.05
C PRO A 51 8.30 -27.56 4.24
N TRP A 52 8.46 -28.58 5.08
CA TRP A 52 7.58 -28.81 6.24
C TRP A 52 7.66 -27.63 7.20
N ILE A 53 6.50 -27.14 7.64
CA ILE A 53 6.39 -26.00 8.56
C ILE A 53 5.84 -26.51 9.89
N SER A 54 6.60 -26.26 10.97
CA SER A 54 6.12 -26.52 12.32
C SER A 54 5.21 -25.40 12.78
N THR A 55 3.94 -25.69 13.01
CA THR A 55 2.98 -24.72 13.58
C THR A 55 3.14 -24.53 15.10
N SER A 56 4.04 -25.29 15.75
CA SER A 56 4.21 -25.32 17.21
C SER A 56 4.90 -24.09 17.80
N GLY A 57 5.44 -23.19 16.96
CA GLY A 57 6.02 -21.92 17.43
C GLY A 57 4.95 -20.92 17.88
N SER A 58 5.37 -19.74 18.31
CA SER A 58 4.49 -18.68 18.82
C SER A 58 4.71 -17.36 18.08
N CYS A 59 3.62 -16.60 17.91
CA CYS A 59 3.64 -15.22 17.41
C CYS A 59 3.79 -14.14 18.50
N LYS A 60 4.08 -14.52 19.75
CA LYS A 60 4.34 -13.56 20.82
C LYS A 60 5.49 -12.62 20.42
N ASN A 61 5.21 -11.33 20.36
CA ASN A 61 6.12 -10.26 19.90
C ASN A 61 6.57 -10.36 18.43
N ARG A 62 5.87 -11.14 17.59
CA ARG A 62 6.19 -11.35 16.17
C ARG A 62 5.05 -10.97 15.22
N CYS A 63 3.96 -10.42 15.75
CA CYS A 63 2.79 -10.07 14.93
C CYS A 63 3.14 -9.06 13.83
N PHE A 64 2.88 -9.45 12.59
CA PHE A 64 3.14 -8.65 11.39
C PHE A 64 4.61 -8.24 11.24
N GLU A 65 5.53 -9.13 11.62
CA GLU A 65 6.96 -8.96 11.33
C GLU A 65 7.20 -8.78 9.83
N LEU A 66 8.14 -7.90 9.48
CA LEU A 66 8.45 -7.57 8.07
C LEU A 66 9.31 -8.64 7.39
N GLN A 67 10.05 -9.42 8.19
CA GLN A 67 10.90 -10.49 7.69
C GLN A 67 10.10 -11.78 7.59
N GLU A 68 10.16 -12.43 6.43
CA GLU A 68 9.58 -13.76 6.25
C GLU A 68 10.41 -14.80 7.01
N ALA A 69 9.77 -15.56 7.90
CA ALA A 69 10.43 -16.64 8.60
C ALA A 69 10.77 -17.80 7.64
N GLU A 70 11.99 -18.32 7.75
CA GLU A 70 12.43 -19.46 6.95
C GLU A 70 11.87 -20.79 7.52
N PRO A 71 11.43 -21.72 6.67
CA PRO A 71 11.10 -23.08 7.09
C PRO A 71 12.27 -23.73 7.86
N PRO A 72 12.00 -24.49 8.94
CA PRO A 72 10.70 -25.01 9.36
C PRO A 72 9.91 -24.11 10.31
N GLY A 73 10.33 -22.87 10.56
CA GLY A 73 9.65 -21.96 11.48
C GLY A 73 8.28 -21.50 10.98
N CYS A 74 7.28 -21.46 11.88
CA CYS A 74 6.00 -20.82 11.56
C CYS A 74 6.14 -19.30 11.43
N ARG A 75 5.28 -18.74 10.58
CA ARG A 75 5.25 -17.33 10.19
C ARG A 75 4.25 -16.53 11.02
N CYS A 76 4.54 -15.25 11.18
CA CYS A 76 3.65 -14.29 11.85
C CYS A 76 3.41 -13.01 11.03
N ASP A 77 3.81 -13.02 9.76
CA ASP A 77 3.52 -11.95 8.81
C ASP A 77 2.08 -12.05 8.26
N ASN A 78 1.64 -10.99 7.59
CA ASN A 78 0.30 -10.85 7.03
C ASN A 78 -0.06 -11.87 5.92
N LEU A 79 0.90 -12.62 5.37
CA LEU A 79 0.68 -13.65 4.34
C LEU A 79 0.69 -15.07 4.88
N CYS A 80 1.06 -15.30 6.15
CA CYS A 80 1.11 -16.65 6.72
C CYS A 80 -0.21 -17.42 6.52
N LYS A 81 -1.36 -16.71 6.59
CA LYS A 81 -2.69 -17.30 6.38
C LYS A 81 -2.94 -17.77 4.96
N SER A 82 -2.34 -17.09 3.98
CA SER A 82 -2.45 -17.46 2.57
C SER A 82 -1.61 -18.70 2.22
N TYR A 83 -0.51 -18.90 2.94
CA TYR A 83 0.40 -20.04 2.79
C TYR A 83 0.11 -21.20 3.76
N ASN A 84 -0.91 -21.08 4.63
CA ASN A 84 -1.19 -22.02 5.72
C ASN A 84 0.04 -22.32 6.59
N SER A 85 0.81 -21.29 6.92
CA SER A 85 2.11 -21.37 7.58
C SER A 85 2.18 -20.59 8.89
N CYS A 86 1.05 -20.08 9.39
CA CYS A 86 1.00 -19.32 10.64
C CYS A 86 1.35 -20.19 11.85
N CYS A 87 1.90 -19.56 12.89
CA CYS A 87 1.95 -20.19 14.22
C CYS A 87 0.53 -20.43 14.74
N PHE A 88 0.37 -21.41 15.64
CA PHE A 88 -0.95 -21.82 16.12
C PHE A 88 -1.73 -20.69 16.82
N ASP A 89 -1.02 -19.73 17.42
CA ASP A 89 -1.55 -18.60 18.20
C ASP A 89 -1.65 -17.28 17.43
N PHE A 90 -1.46 -17.30 16.10
CA PHE A 90 -1.48 -16.07 15.28
C PHE A 90 -2.80 -15.31 15.38
N ASP A 91 -3.95 -16.01 15.36
CA ASP A 91 -5.26 -15.33 15.40
C ASP A 91 -5.47 -14.64 16.75
N ASP A 92 -5.17 -15.36 17.84
CA ASP A 92 -5.37 -14.87 19.20
C ASP A 92 -4.44 -13.70 19.54
N LEU A 93 -3.19 -13.75 19.07
CA LEU A 93 -2.21 -12.71 19.37
C LEU A 93 -2.25 -11.53 18.40
N CYS A 94 -2.47 -11.77 17.11
CA CYS A 94 -2.27 -10.77 16.06
C CYS A 94 -3.59 -10.24 15.45
N LEU A 95 -4.69 -11.00 15.53
CA LEU A 95 -6.00 -10.60 15.01
C LEU A 95 -6.99 -10.22 16.13
N LYS A 96 -6.49 -9.58 17.19
CA LYS A 96 -7.29 -9.09 18.31
C LYS A 96 -8.40 -8.15 17.86
N THR A 97 -9.60 -8.35 18.39
CA THR A 97 -10.81 -7.56 18.10
C THR A 97 -11.51 -7.03 19.36
N ALA A 98 -11.00 -7.34 20.55
CA ALA A 98 -11.64 -6.95 21.80
C ALA A 98 -11.74 -5.42 21.93
N ARG A 99 -12.91 -4.97 22.42
CA ARG A 99 -13.30 -3.56 22.58
C ARG A 99 -13.32 -2.72 21.27
N GLY A 100 -13.26 -3.37 20.11
CA GLY A 100 -13.36 -2.71 18.80
C GLY A 100 -12.14 -1.82 18.47
N TRP A 101 -12.30 -0.98 17.45
CA TRP A 101 -11.20 -0.24 16.80
C TRP A 101 -11.15 1.25 17.16
N GLU A 102 -12.00 1.69 18.07
CA GLU A 102 -12.18 3.09 18.43
C GLU A 102 -12.08 3.28 19.95
N CYS A 103 -11.43 4.36 20.36
CA CYS A 103 -11.51 4.86 21.72
C CYS A 103 -12.89 5.49 21.97
N THR A 104 -13.37 5.30 23.18
CA THR A 104 -14.52 5.99 23.76
C THR A 104 -14.05 6.81 24.96
N LYS A 105 -14.87 7.74 25.44
CA LYS A 105 -14.49 8.62 26.57
C LYS A 105 -14.11 7.83 27.84
N ASP A 106 -14.77 6.70 28.08
CA ASP A 106 -14.50 5.80 29.21
C ASP A 106 -13.19 5.01 29.08
N ARG A 107 -12.60 4.92 27.87
CA ARG A 107 -11.33 4.24 27.64
C ARG A 107 -10.12 5.16 27.76
N CYS A 108 -10.32 6.47 27.82
CA CYS A 108 -9.22 7.43 27.86
C CYS A 108 -8.43 7.31 29.16
N GLY A 109 -7.13 6.99 29.06
CA GLY A 109 -6.27 6.75 30.22
C GLY A 109 -6.50 5.39 30.87
N GLU A 110 -7.07 4.43 30.14
CA GLU A 110 -7.25 3.06 30.64
C GLU A 110 -5.93 2.43 31.06
N THR A 111 -5.98 1.54 32.06
CA THR A 111 -4.86 0.62 32.30
C THR A 111 -4.74 -0.30 31.10
N ARG A 112 -3.50 -0.47 30.62
CA ARG A 112 -3.24 -1.23 29.41
C ARG A 112 -3.72 -2.68 29.56
N ASN A 113 -4.52 -3.12 28.60
CA ASN A 113 -4.90 -4.53 28.44
C ASN A 113 -4.48 -4.98 27.04
N ASP A 114 -3.50 -5.89 26.99
CA ASP A 114 -2.95 -6.37 25.73
C ASP A 114 -3.95 -7.18 24.90
N ASP A 115 -5.09 -7.61 25.44
CA ASP A 115 -6.15 -8.29 24.67
C ASP A 115 -6.95 -7.33 23.78
N ASN A 116 -6.89 -6.02 24.04
CA ASN A 116 -7.59 -5.01 23.24
C ASN A 116 -7.06 -4.98 21.81
N ALA A 117 -7.94 -4.68 20.84
CA ALA A 117 -7.54 -4.58 19.44
C ALA A 117 -6.56 -3.40 19.19
N CYS A 118 -6.80 -2.30 19.89
CA CYS A 118 -6.00 -1.07 19.94
C CYS A 118 -6.16 -0.39 21.31
N HIS A 119 -5.25 0.52 21.66
CA HIS A 119 -5.13 1.06 23.01
C HIS A 119 -5.58 2.51 23.13
N CYS A 120 -6.04 2.87 24.33
CA CYS A 120 -6.38 4.25 24.71
C CYS A 120 -5.66 4.69 26.00
N SER A 121 -4.62 3.93 26.37
CA SER A 121 -3.72 4.21 27.48
C SER A 121 -2.75 5.35 27.14
N GLU A 122 -2.15 5.97 28.15
CA GLU A 122 -1.23 7.10 27.96
C GLU A 122 0.06 6.73 27.20
N ASP A 123 0.48 5.47 27.26
CA ASP A 123 1.66 4.93 26.58
C ASP A 123 1.40 4.52 25.12
N CYS A 124 0.15 4.54 24.64
CA CYS A 124 -0.16 3.99 23.32
C CYS A 124 0.54 4.76 22.18
N LEU A 125 0.81 6.07 22.37
CA LEU A 125 1.43 6.91 21.34
C LEU A 125 2.92 6.58 21.17
N SER A 126 3.63 6.34 22.27
CA SER A 126 5.04 5.95 22.21
C SER A 126 5.22 4.52 21.71
N ARG A 127 4.22 3.66 21.91
CA ARG A 127 4.20 2.28 21.40
C ARG A 127 3.63 2.13 19.99
N GLY A 128 3.03 3.18 19.43
CA GLY A 128 2.48 3.17 18.07
C GLY A 128 1.24 2.30 17.89
N ASP A 129 0.48 2.03 18.96
CA ASP A 129 -0.64 1.08 18.96
C ASP A 129 -1.97 1.67 19.48
N CYS A 130 -2.07 2.99 19.51
CA CYS A 130 -3.32 3.68 19.81
C CYS A 130 -4.42 3.33 18.82
N CYS A 131 -5.68 3.34 19.27
CA CYS A 131 -6.78 3.50 18.34
C CYS A 131 -6.64 4.84 17.60
N THR A 132 -7.00 4.84 16.34
CA THR A 132 -6.78 5.95 15.40
C THR A 132 -7.50 7.25 15.80
N ASN A 133 -8.62 7.15 16.51
CA ASN A 133 -9.36 8.30 17.03
C ASN A 133 -8.90 8.76 18.43
N TYR A 134 -7.86 8.16 19.02
CA TYR A 134 -7.39 8.45 20.39
C TYR A 134 -7.13 9.93 20.64
N GLN A 135 -6.36 10.60 19.77
CA GLN A 135 -6.03 12.01 19.97
C GLN A 135 -7.29 12.90 19.94
N VAL A 136 -8.28 12.51 19.15
CA VAL A 136 -9.54 13.24 19.01
C VAL A 136 -10.40 13.07 20.26
N VAL A 137 -10.60 11.82 20.67
CA VAL A 137 -11.51 11.49 21.78
C VAL A 137 -10.90 11.81 23.14
N CYS A 138 -9.61 11.50 23.34
CA CYS A 138 -8.97 11.54 24.65
C CYS A 138 -8.11 12.77 24.90
N LYS A 139 -7.55 13.40 23.85
CA LYS A 139 -6.73 14.61 24.00
C LYS A 139 -7.44 15.89 23.55
N GLY A 140 -8.70 15.79 23.14
CA GLY A 140 -9.49 16.94 22.68
C GLY A 140 -8.89 17.64 21.47
N ARG A 141 -7.99 17.00 20.71
CA ARG A 141 -7.54 17.55 19.44
C ARG A 141 -8.72 17.50 18.50
N HIS A 142 -9.22 18.67 18.10
CA HIS A 142 -10.18 18.72 17.02
C HIS A 142 -9.58 18.01 15.81
N VAL A 143 -10.39 17.21 15.12
CA VAL A 143 -10.13 16.84 13.72
C VAL A 143 -10.25 18.14 12.93
N GLU A 144 -9.28 19.03 13.07
CA GLU A 144 -9.10 20.09 12.12
C GLU A 144 -8.64 19.40 10.85
N ILE A 145 -9.63 19.06 10.03
CA ILE A 145 -9.49 19.07 8.60
C ILE A 145 -9.15 20.53 8.23
N LYS A 146 -7.93 20.99 8.56
CA LYS A 146 -7.50 22.36 8.25
C LYS A 146 -7.68 22.56 6.74
N SER A 147 -8.37 23.65 6.41
CA SER A 147 -8.63 24.17 5.06
C SER A 147 -7.39 24.74 4.39
N HIS A 148 -6.27 24.77 5.12
CA HIS A 148 -4.95 25.13 4.62
C HIS A 148 -3.96 24.04 5.00
N PHE A 149 -3.49 23.32 3.99
CA PHE A 149 -2.30 22.49 4.12
C PHE A 149 -1.11 23.43 3.95
N GLU A 150 -0.50 23.86 5.05
CA GLU A 150 0.84 24.40 4.98
C GLU A 150 1.78 23.23 4.64
N MET A 151 2.65 23.41 3.64
CA MET A 151 3.80 22.53 3.47
C MET A 151 4.67 22.65 4.72
N LEU A 152 4.36 21.89 5.75
CA LEU A 152 5.20 21.85 6.94
C LEU A 152 6.55 21.23 6.53
N PRO A 153 7.67 21.83 6.97
CA PRO A 153 8.98 21.23 6.75
C PRO A 153 9.00 19.81 7.31
N TYR A 154 9.83 18.94 6.71
CA TYR A 154 9.96 17.48 6.93
C TYR A 154 10.21 17.03 8.40
N SER A 155 10.13 17.93 9.36
CA SER A 155 10.36 17.72 10.78
C SER A 155 9.58 18.77 11.59
N PRO A 156 8.30 18.54 11.94
CA PRO A 156 7.64 19.35 12.95
C PRO A 156 8.39 19.22 14.29
N PRO A 157 8.62 20.33 15.03
CA PRO A 157 9.29 20.27 16.33
C PRO A 157 8.50 19.37 17.29
N GLY A 158 9.16 18.37 17.89
CA GLY A 158 8.58 17.51 18.93
C GLY A 158 8.27 16.06 18.53
N PHE A 159 8.61 15.62 17.31
CA PHE A 159 8.61 14.19 16.97
C PHE A 159 10.04 13.63 17.05
N ALA A 160 10.20 12.51 17.76
CA ALA A 160 11.49 11.83 17.97
C ALA A 160 12.00 11.03 16.74
N PHE A 161 11.32 11.12 15.60
CA PHE A 161 11.62 10.32 14.40
C PHE A 161 11.71 11.22 13.18
N SER A 162 12.88 11.24 12.54
CA SER A 162 13.11 11.96 11.30
C SER A 162 13.01 10.99 10.12
N PHE A 163 12.15 11.30 9.15
CA PHE A 163 12.16 10.59 7.88
C PHE A 163 13.19 11.25 6.97
N VAL A 164 14.18 10.48 6.48
CA VAL A 164 15.16 11.03 5.51
C VAL A 164 14.52 11.36 4.15
N ARG A 165 13.31 10.83 3.90
CA ARG A 165 12.46 11.11 2.74
C ARG A 165 11.01 10.76 3.06
N PRO A 166 10.02 11.41 2.43
CA PRO A 166 8.62 11.10 2.70
C PRO A 166 8.27 9.66 2.29
N PRO A 167 7.67 8.83 3.18
CA PRO A 167 7.17 7.51 2.80
C PRO A 167 5.98 7.61 1.82
N LEU A 168 5.74 6.54 1.08
CA LEU A 168 4.63 6.38 0.14
C LEU A 168 3.65 5.32 0.64
N ILE A 169 2.36 5.67 0.74
CA ILE A 169 1.27 4.72 0.97
C ILE A 169 0.44 4.64 -0.30
N ILE A 170 0.41 3.46 -0.92
CA ILE A 170 -0.47 3.14 -2.04
C ILE A 170 -1.77 2.59 -1.47
N PHE A 171 -2.85 3.34 -1.59
CA PHE A 171 -4.18 2.96 -1.12
C PHE A 171 -5.00 2.51 -2.33
N SER A 172 -5.13 1.20 -2.54
CA SER A 172 -5.82 0.62 -3.68
C SER A 172 -7.25 0.22 -3.31
N VAL A 173 -8.23 0.67 -4.09
CA VAL A 173 -9.65 0.46 -3.80
C VAL A 173 -10.31 -0.26 -4.98
N ASP A 174 -10.58 -1.55 -4.84
CA ASP A 174 -11.04 -2.38 -5.96
C ASP A 174 -12.41 -1.95 -6.47
N GLY A 175 -12.57 -1.94 -7.79
CA GLY A 175 -13.83 -1.59 -8.46
C GLY A 175 -14.31 -0.16 -8.17
N PHE A 176 -13.43 0.76 -7.75
CA PHE A 176 -13.82 2.14 -7.48
C PHE A 176 -14.00 2.93 -8.78
N ARG A 177 -15.20 2.84 -9.36
CA ARG A 177 -15.52 3.59 -10.56
C ARG A 177 -15.35 5.10 -10.34
N ALA A 178 -14.63 5.78 -11.25
CA ALA A 178 -14.37 7.22 -11.17
C ALA A 178 -15.62 8.10 -10.90
N SER A 179 -16.79 7.71 -11.45
CA SER A 179 -18.05 8.43 -11.20
C SER A 179 -18.51 8.43 -9.74
N TYR A 180 -18.01 7.52 -8.88
CA TYR A 180 -18.31 7.52 -7.46
C TYR A 180 -17.81 8.78 -6.75
N MET A 181 -16.75 9.41 -7.26
CA MET A 181 -16.26 10.70 -6.74
C MET A 181 -17.31 11.80 -6.82
N LYS A 182 -18.28 11.71 -7.74
CA LYS A 182 -19.39 12.69 -7.86
C LYS A 182 -20.31 12.71 -6.64
N LYS A 183 -20.27 11.70 -5.76
CA LYS A 183 -21.00 11.72 -4.48
C LYS A 183 -20.41 12.73 -3.49
N GLY A 184 -19.14 13.09 -3.67
CA GLY A 184 -18.43 14.14 -2.96
C GLY A 184 -18.46 14.01 -1.43
N ASN A 185 -18.38 15.18 -0.78
CA ASN A 185 -18.19 15.32 0.66
C ASN A 185 -19.31 14.70 1.51
N LYS A 186 -20.54 14.55 0.99
CA LYS A 186 -21.67 13.98 1.74
C LYS A 186 -21.50 12.49 2.04
N VAL A 187 -20.75 11.77 1.20
CA VAL A 187 -20.56 10.31 1.34
C VAL A 187 -19.11 9.98 1.69
N MET A 188 -18.16 10.73 1.13
CA MET A 188 -16.74 10.43 1.27
C MET A 188 -15.93 11.69 1.62
N PRO A 189 -16.17 12.32 2.78
CA PRO A 189 -15.51 13.59 3.14
C PRO A 189 -13.98 13.54 3.10
N ASN A 190 -13.36 12.41 3.41
CA ASN A 190 -11.90 12.31 3.49
C ASN A 190 -11.26 12.07 2.14
N ILE A 191 -11.86 11.19 1.34
CA ILE A 191 -11.44 10.99 -0.05
C ILE A 191 -11.66 12.29 -0.86
N GLU A 192 -12.76 13.01 -0.59
CA GLU A 192 -13.02 14.31 -1.20
C GLU A 192 -12.01 15.39 -0.76
N LYS A 193 -11.57 15.36 0.50
CA LYS A 193 -10.47 16.21 0.95
C LYS A 193 -9.17 15.88 0.23
N LEU A 194 -8.79 14.60 0.14
CA LEU A 194 -7.60 14.18 -0.61
C LEU A 194 -7.67 14.63 -2.07
N ARG A 195 -8.85 14.52 -2.70
CA ARG A 195 -9.10 14.98 -4.07
C ARG A 195 -8.96 16.50 -4.22
N SER A 196 -9.54 17.27 -3.30
CA SER A 196 -9.61 18.73 -3.40
C SER A 196 -8.34 19.44 -2.94
N CYS A 197 -7.61 18.88 -1.98
CA CYS A 197 -6.34 19.42 -1.49
C CYS A 197 -5.10 18.84 -2.18
N GLY A 198 -5.20 17.63 -2.74
CA GLY A 198 -4.11 16.96 -3.45
C GLY A 198 -4.19 17.16 -4.97
N THR A 199 -3.37 16.39 -5.69
CA THR A 199 -3.46 16.28 -7.15
C THR A 199 -4.43 15.17 -7.51
N HIS A 200 -5.37 15.45 -8.41
CA HIS A 200 -6.32 14.44 -8.91
C HIS A 200 -6.52 14.55 -10.42
N SER A 201 -6.90 13.43 -11.03
CA SER A 201 -7.40 13.34 -12.40
C SER A 201 -8.92 13.09 -12.38
N PRO A 202 -9.70 13.52 -13.40
CA PRO A 202 -11.12 13.15 -13.51
C PRO A 202 -11.35 11.63 -13.54
N TYR A 203 -10.39 10.87 -14.08
CA TYR A 203 -10.35 9.41 -14.06
C TYR A 203 -8.94 8.89 -14.36
N MET A 204 -8.67 7.64 -14.00
CA MET A 204 -7.48 6.89 -14.41
C MET A 204 -7.92 5.78 -15.38
N ARG A 205 -7.18 5.59 -16.48
CA ARG A 205 -7.52 4.57 -17.47
C ARG A 205 -6.91 3.22 -17.05
N PRO A 206 -7.71 2.16 -16.85
CA PRO A 206 -7.18 0.83 -16.59
C PRO A 206 -6.60 0.20 -17.87
N VAL A 207 -5.83 -0.87 -17.71
CA VAL A 207 -5.45 -1.75 -18.81
C VAL A 207 -6.54 -2.77 -19.11
N TYR A 208 -6.53 -3.31 -20.33
CA TYR A 208 -7.37 -4.44 -20.71
C TYR A 208 -6.69 -5.78 -20.38
N PRO A 209 -7.43 -6.77 -19.84
CA PRO A 209 -8.82 -6.68 -19.41
C PRO A 209 -8.95 -5.89 -18.09
N THR A 210 -10.07 -5.16 -17.94
CA THR A 210 -10.35 -4.32 -16.77
C THR A 210 -10.76 -5.19 -15.56
N LYS A 211 -9.80 -5.96 -15.06
CA LYS A 211 -9.91 -6.90 -13.94
C LYS A 211 -8.80 -6.64 -12.90
N THR A 212 -9.06 -7.05 -11.67
CA THR A 212 -8.21 -6.82 -10.49
C THR A 212 -6.76 -7.23 -10.70
N PHE A 213 -6.45 -8.51 -10.96
CA PHE A 213 -5.07 -8.98 -11.01
C PHE A 213 -4.24 -8.31 -12.12
N PRO A 214 -4.74 -8.21 -13.37
CA PRO A 214 -4.03 -7.47 -14.42
C PRO A 214 -3.74 -6.01 -14.04
N ASN A 215 -4.73 -5.29 -13.50
CA ASN A 215 -4.57 -3.86 -13.20
C ASN A 215 -3.70 -3.58 -11.97
N LEU A 216 -3.83 -4.37 -10.91
CA LEU A 216 -2.97 -4.22 -9.72
C LEU A 216 -1.51 -4.54 -10.06
N TYR A 217 -1.27 -5.57 -10.87
CA TYR A 217 0.10 -5.95 -11.25
C TYR A 217 0.69 -4.99 -12.29
N THR A 218 -0.11 -4.45 -13.21
CA THR A 218 0.26 -3.29 -14.03
C THR A 218 0.64 -2.10 -13.16
N LEU A 219 -0.14 -1.76 -12.12
CA LEU A 219 0.19 -0.65 -11.23
C LEU A 219 1.52 -0.87 -10.50
N ALA A 220 1.80 -2.10 -10.09
CA ALA A 220 3.03 -2.46 -9.40
C ALA A 220 4.27 -2.44 -10.30
N THR A 221 4.12 -2.75 -11.60
CA THR A 221 5.25 -2.98 -12.53
C THR A 221 5.42 -1.89 -13.60
N GLY A 222 4.37 -1.13 -13.90
CA GLY A 222 4.32 -0.22 -15.05
C GLY A 222 4.24 -0.92 -16.42
N LEU A 223 4.01 -2.23 -16.46
CA LEU A 223 3.99 -3.03 -17.69
C LEU A 223 2.56 -3.35 -18.13
N TYR A 224 2.36 -3.65 -19.41
CA TYR A 224 1.11 -4.22 -19.90
C TYR A 224 0.95 -5.71 -19.51
N PRO A 225 -0.29 -6.23 -19.45
CA PRO A 225 -0.56 -7.63 -19.14
C PRO A 225 0.19 -8.66 -19.98
N GLU A 226 0.31 -8.40 -21.28
CA GLU A 226 1.08 -9.25 -22.20
C GLU A 226 2.59 -9.33 -21.87
N SER A 227 3.13 -8.32 -21.17
CA SER A 227 4.54 -8.25 -20.79
C SER A 227 4.79 -8.80 -19.39
N HIS A 228 3.92 -8.50 -18.42
CA HIS A 228 4.07 -8.98 -17.04
C HIS A 228 3.45 -10.36 -16.79
N GLY A 229 2.75 -10.95 -17.77
CA GLY A 229 2.24 -12.33 -17.76
C GLY A 229 0.87 -12.54 -17.12
N ILE A 230 0.39 -11.58 -16.33
CA ILE A 230 -0.92 -11.65 -15.65
C ILE A 230 -2.01 -11.08 -16.57
N VAL A 231 -2.45 -11.90 -17.54
CA VAL A 231 -3.41 -11.49 -18.58
C VAL A 231 -4.88 -11.57 -18.16
N GLY A 232 -5.18 -12.19 -17.01
CA GLY A 232 -6.55 -12.29 -16.49
C GLY A 232 -6.59 -12.74 -15.04
N ASN A 233 -7.80 -12.69 -14.45
CA ASN A 233 -8.06 -13.29 -13.12
C ASN A 233 -8.09 -14.83 -13.18
N SER A 234 -8.30 -15.37 -14.39
CA SER A 234 -8.23 -16.79 -14.74
C SER A 234 -7.53 -16.89 -16.10
N MET A 235 -6.51 -17.73 -16.21
CA MET A 235 -5.73 -17.91 -17.44
C MET A 235 -5.09 -19.30 -17.47
N TYR A 236 -4.95 -19.86 -18.67
CA TYR A 236 -4.27 -21.14 -18.90
C TYR A 236 -2.99 -20.88 -19.69
N ASP A 237 -1.88 -21.48 -19.25
CA ASP A 237 -0.62 -21.44 -19.97
C ASP A 237 -0.34 -22.83 -20.57
N PRO A 238 -0.25 -22.95 -21.91
CA PRO A 238 -0.05 -24.24 -22.57
C PRO A 238 1.37 -24.79 -22.43
N VAL A 239 2.36 -23.96 -22.07
CA VAL A 239 3.74 -24.40 -21.82
C VAL A 239 3.85 -24.97 -20.41
N PHE A 240 3.20 -24.34 -19.44
CA PHE A 240 3.12 -24.85 -18.07
C PHE A 240 2.12 -25.99 -17.90
N ASP A 241 1.24 -26.19 -18.88
CA ASP A 241 0.05 -27.03 -18.82
C ASP A 241 -0.72 -26.84 -17.50
N ALA A 242 -0.96 -25.58 -17.15
CA ALA A 242 -1.51 -25.20 -15.85
C ALA A 242 -2.50 -24.04 -15.95
N SER A 243 -3.47 -24.02 -15.04
CA SER A 243 -4.48 -22.96 -14.96
C SER A 243 -4.27 -22.09 -13.72
N PHE A 244 -4.00 -20.81 -13.93
CA PHE A 244 -4.04 -19.79 -12.90
C PHE A 244 -5.49 -19.38 -12.60
N ASN A 245 -5.84 -19.24 -11.33
CA ASN A 245 -7.14 -18.78 -10.88
C ASN A 245 -7.04 -17.97 -9.59
N LEU A 246 -7.99 -17.07 -9.36
CA LEU A 246 -8.14 -16.33 -8.09
C LEU A 246 -8.24 -17.25 -6.86
N ARG A 247 -8.90 -18.40 -7.07
CA ARG A 247 -9.09 -19.45 -6.07
C ARG A 247 -8.08 -20.55 -6.36
N GLY A 248 -7.33 -20.97 -5.34
CA GLY A 248 -6.33 -22.01 -5.45
C GLY A 248 -4.92 -21.53 -5.12
N ARG A 249 -3.99 -22.48 -5.11
CA ARG A 249 -2.58 -22.24 -4.75
C ARG A 249 -1.69 -21.90 -5.93
N GLU A 250 -2.13 -22.21 -7.15
CA GLU A 250 -1.33 -21.99 -8.37
C GLU A 250 -0.90 -20.52 -8.53
N LYS A 251 -1.72 -19.58 -8.07
CA LYS A 251 -1.38 -18.14 -8.07
C LYS A 251 -0.17 -17.78 -7.21
N PHE A 252 0.24 -18.61 -6.26
CA PHE A 252 1.44 -18.36 -5.45
C PHE A 252 2.71 -18.84 -6.16
N ASN A 253 2.60 -19.58 -7.26
CA ASN A 253 3.78 -19.98 -8.01
C ASN A 253 4.38 -18.78 -8.74
N HIS A 254 5.65 -18.48 -8.44
CA HIS A 254 6.36 -17.31 -8.99
C HIS A 254 6.45 -17.31 -10.51
N ARG A 255 6.32 -18.47 -11.18
CA ARG A 255 6.39 -18.60 -12.66
C ARG A 255 5.37 -17.73 -13.42
N TRP A 256 4.25 -17.37 -12.80
CA TRP A 256 3.22 -16.53 -13.41
C TRP A 256 3.56 -15.04 -13.42
N TRP A 257 4.46 -14.61 -12.52
CA TRP A 257 4.63 -13.21 -12.15
C TRP A 257 5.90 -12.64 -12.80
N GLY A 258 5.76 -12.17 -14.05
CA GLY A 258 6.85 -11.54 -14.78
C GLY A 258 7.15 -10.10 -14.32
N GLY A 259 8.12 -9.45 -14.98
CA GLY A 259 8.49 -8.07 -14.71
C GLY A 259 9.17 -7.85 -13.35
N GLN A 260 9.25 -6.59 -12.92
CA GLN A 260 9.82 -6.22 -11.62
C GLN A 260 8.88 -5.27 -10.88
N PRO A 261 8.11 -5.76 -9.88
CA PRO A 261 7.19 -4.91 -9.14
C PRO A 261 7.94 -3.96 -8.18
N ILE A 262 7.26 -2.88 -7.79
CA ILE A 262 7.84 -1.77 -7.01
C ILE A 262 8.51 -2.22 -5.70
N TRP A 263 8.00 -3.25 -5.01
CA TRP A 263 8.62 -3.76 -3.79
C TRP A 263 9.96 -4.46 -4.05
N ILE A 264 10.12 -5.15 -5.19
CA ILE A 264 11.41 -5.73 -5.61
C ILE A 264 12.36 -4.62 -6.04
N THR A 265 11.87 -3.62 -6.79
CA THR A 265 12.67 -2.44 -7.17
C THR A 265 13.18 -1.71 -5.94
N ALA A 266 12.32 -1.50 -4.94
CA ALA A 266 12.68 -0.89 -3.67
C ALA A 266 13.76 -1.70 -2.93
N ALA A 267 13.54 -3.01 -2.76
CA ALA A 267 14.49 -3.89 -2.07
C ALA A 267 15.87 -3.91 -2.76
N LYS A 268 15.91 -4.02 -4.09
CA LYS A 268 17.17 -3.99 -4.86
C LYS A 268 17.93 -2.66 -4.74
N GLN A 269 17.24 -1.57 -4.40
CA GLN A 269 17.84 -0.25 -4.18
C GLN A 269 18.05 0.07 -2.69
N GLY A 270 18.00 -0.94 -1.81
CA GLY A 270 18.20 -0.77 -0.37
C GLY A 270 17.06 -0.03 0.33
N VAL A 271 15.87 0.02 -0.27
CA VAL A 271 14.68 0.65 0.29
C VAL A 271 13.73 -0.42 0.83
N LYS A 272 13.42 -0.37 2.12
CA LYS A 272 12.47 -1.31 2.74
C LYS A 272 11.05 -1.05 2.25
N ALA A 273 10.35 -2.13 1.92
CA ALA A 273 8.96 -2.15 1.51
C ALA A 273 8.12 -2.92 2.52
N GLY A 274 6.98 -2.37 2.94
CA GLY A 274 5.95 -3.11 3.65
C GLY A 274 5.18 -4.03 2.70
N THR A 275 4.24 -4.80 3.23
CA THR A 275 3.46 -5.72 2.38
C THR A 275 2.64 -5.01 1.30
N PHE A 276 2.50 -5.67 0.16
CA PHE A 276 1.63 -5.29 -0.95
C PHE A 276 0.41 -6.19 -1.11
N PHE A 277 0.31 -7.22 -0.28
CA PHE A 277 -0.77 -8.20 -0.31
C PHE A 277 -1.34 -8.36 1.09
N TRP A 278 -2.65 -8.50 1.20
CA TRP A 278 -3.32 -8.70 2.48
C TRP A 278 -4.19 -9.94 2.39
N SER A 279 -4.07 -10.83 3.37
CA SER A 279 -5.01 -11.95 3.47
C SER A 279 -6.41 -11.42 3.73
N VAL A 280 -7.41 -11.95 3.03
CA VAL A 280 -8.82 -11.51 3.13
C VAL A 280 -9.36 -11.64 4.55
N VAL A 281 -8.79 -12.54 5.36
CA VAL A 281 -9.18 -12.73 6.78
C VAL A 281 -8.73 -11.59 7.68
N ILE A 282 -7.77 -10.75 7.25
CA ILE A 282 -7.30 -9.60 8.03
C ILE A 282 -8.25 -8.43 7.77
N PRO A 283 -8.96 -7.91 8.80
CA PRO A 283 -9.92 -6.82 8.65
C PRO A 283 -9.22 -5.50 8.29
N HIS A 284 -9.90 -4.62 7.56
CA HIS A 284 -9.33 -3.36 7.05
C HIS A 284 -8.73 -2.49 8.15
N GLU A 285 -9.37 -2.43 9.32
CA GLU A 285 -8.90 -1.69 10.49
C GLU A 285 -7.55 -2.22 10.98
N ARG A 286 -7.38 -3.55 11.03
CA ARG A 286 -6.09 -4.17 11.38
C ARG A 286 -5.03 -3.88 10.34
N ARG A 287 -5.36 -3.85 9.04
CA ARG A 287 -4.41 -3.47 7.98
C ARG A 287 -3.87 -2.05 8.20
N ILE A 288 -4.76 -1.10 8.50
CA ILE A 288 -4.38 0.28 8.79
C ILE A 288 -3.53 0.38 10.06
N LEU A 289 -3.95 -0.25 11.16
CA LEU A 289 -3.17 -0.24 12.40
C LEU A 289 -1.78 -0.83 12.21
N THR A 290 -1.65 -1.88 11.40
CA THR A 290 -0.36 -2.50 11.07
C THR A 290 0.54 -1.54 10.31
N ILE A 291 0.01 -0.83 9.29
CA ILE A 291 0.78 0.19 8.55
C ILE A 291 1.22 1.32 9.49
N LEU A 292 0.34 1.77 10.38
CA LEU A 292 0.66 2.82 11.36
C LEU A 292 1.73 2.36 12.35
N GLN A 293 1.66 1.12 12.82
CA GLN A 293 2.68 0.53 13.68
C GLN A 293 4.03 0.44 12.95
N TRP A 294 4.04 -0.01 11.69
CA TRP A 294 5.27 -0.04 10.89
C TRP A 294 5.87 1.35 10.66
N LEU A 295 5.04 2.39 10.53
CA LEU A 295 5.52 3.78 10.45
C LEU A 295 6.17 4.28 11.76
N THR A 296 5.94 3.61 12.88
CA THR A 296 6.59 3.91 14.17
C THR A 296 7.83 3.06 14.45
N LEU A 297 8.18 2.14 13.55
CA LEU A 297 9.39 1.33 13.70
C LEU A 297 10.66 2.20 13.72
N PRO A 298 11.75 1.72 14.33
CA PRO A 298 13.07 2.34 14.26
C PRO A 298 13.52 2.61 12.82
N ASP A 299 14.32 3.66 12.61
CA ASP A 299 14.72 4.12 11.27
C ASP A 299 15.39 3.04 10.41
N ASN A 300 16.13 2.12 11.04
CA ASN A 300 16.79 0.98 10.39
C ASN A 300 15.84 -0.16 10.04
N GLU A 301 14.59 -0.18 10.50
CA GLU A 301 13.60 -1.23 10.24
C GLU A 301 12.39 -0.71 9.45
N ARG A 302 12.09 0.58 9.58
CA ARG A 302 10.91 1.24 9.01
C ARG A 302 10.88 1.21 7.47
N PRO A 303 9.79 0.71 6.86
CA PRO A 303 9.59 0.79 5.42
C PRO A 303 9.37 2.22 4.90
N TYR A 304 9.62 2.42 3.61
CA TYR A 304 9.36 3.68 2.90
C TYR A 304 8.24 3.58 1.87
N VAL A 305 7.80 2.37 1.55
CA VAL A 305 6.64 2.14 0.69
C VAL A 305 5.71 1.11 1.33
N TYR A 306 4.43 1.40 1.32
CA TYR A 306 3.36 0.62 1.94
C TYR A 306 2.22 0.46 0.95
N ALA A 307 1.50 -0.65 1.01
CA ALA A 307 0.25 -0.77 0.27
C ALA A 307 -0.90 -1.18 1.20
N PHE A 308 -2.01 -0.47 1.06
CA PHE A 308 -3.32 -0.90 1.53
C PHE A 308 -4.13 -1.35 0.32
N TYR A 309 -4.89 -2.42 0.48
CA TYR A 309 -5.84 -2.89 -0.51
C TYR A 309 -7.20 -3.09 0.15
N SER A 310 -8.26 -2.68 -0.53
CA SER A 310 -9.63 -2.98 -0.18
C SER A 310 -10.33 -3.68 -1.33
N GLU A 311 -11.00 -4.80 -1.02
CA GLU A 311 -11.88 -5.58 -1.88
C GLU A 311 -13.21 -4.86 -2.17
N GLN A 312 -13.44 -3.72 -1.51
CA GLN A 312 -14.61 -2.88 -1.66
C GLN A 312 -14.24 -1.57 -2.40
N PRO A 313 -15.16 -0.95 -3.17
CA PRO A 313 -16.57 -1.32 -3.33
C PRO A 313 -16.85 -2.42 -4.36
N ASP A 314 -15.84 -3.03 -4.99
CA ASP A 314 -16.01 -4.07 -6.01
C ASP A 314 -17.00 -5.18 -5.60
N ALA A 315 -16.79 -5.80 -4.44
CA ALA A 315 -17.66 -6.88 -3.97
C ALA A 315 -19.13 -6.43 -3.82
N ALA A 316 -19.38 -5.23 -3.30
CA ALA A 316 -20.72 -4.66 -3.23
C ALA A 316 -21.28 -4.31 -4.62
N GLY A 317 -20.43 -3.77 -5.51
CA GLY A 317 -20.79 -3.44 -6.89
C GLY A 317 -21.18 -4.67 -7.70
N HIS A 318 -20.47 -5.79 -7.54
CA HIS A 318 -20.83 -7.07 -8.13
C HIS A 318 -22.18 -7.58 -7.66
N ARG A 319 -22.53 -7.39 -6.38
CA ARG A 319 -23.76 -7.90 -5.81
C ARG A 319 -24.98 -7.01 -6.10
N TYR A 320 -24.80 -5.70 -6.16
CA TYR A 320 -25.90 -4.73 -6.17
C TYR A 320 -25.92 -3.80 -7.38
N GLY A 321 -24.90 -3.86 -8.23
CA GLY A 321 -24.71 -2.94 -9.33
C GLY A 321 -24.15 -1.58 -8.87
N PRO A 322 -23.61 -0.77 -9.81
CA PRO A 322 -22.87 0.43 -9.47
C PRO A 322 -23.74 1.63 -9.07
N PHE A 323 -25.05 1.61 -9.35
CA PHE A 323 -25.94 2.77 -9.14
C PHE A 323 -26.88 2.64 -7.95
N ASN A 324 -26.91 1.49 -7.28
CA ASN A 324 -27.86 1.25 -6.21
C ASN A 324 -27.48 2.04 -4.94
N SER A 325 -28.34 2.98 -4.55
CA SER A 325 -28.00 4.07 -3.63
C SER A 325 -28.02 3.73 -2.15
N GLU A 326 -28.71 2.66 -1.77
CA GLU A 326 -28.99 2.38 -0.35
C GLU A 326 -27.90 1.54 0.34
N LYS A 327 -27.01 0.89 -0.41
CA LYS A 327 -25.94 0.03 0.14
C LYS A 327 -24.55 0.65 0.11
N TYR A 328 -24.44 1.98 -0.02
CA TYR A 328 -23.19 2.73 0.10
C TYR A 328 -22.56 2.75 1.51
N ILE A 329 -23.08 1.97 2.46
CA ILE A 329 -22.44 1.69 3.75
C ILE A 329 -20.98 1.33 3.53
N THR A 330 -20.68 0.50 2.53
CA THR A 330 -19.32 0.10 2.20
C THR A 330 -18.42 1.27 1.78
N VAL A 331 -18.94 2.22 0.99
CA VAL A 331 -18.20 3.42 0.59
C VAL A 331 -17.96 4.34 1.80
N ARG A 332 -18.90 4.39 2.74
CA ARG A 332 -18.69 5.06 4.03
C ARG A 332 -17.63 4.35 4.86
N THR A 333 -17.63 3.02 4.91
CA THR A 333 -16.59 2.22 5.59
C THR A 333 -15.21 2.50 5.00
N LEU A 334 -15.09 2.60 3.67
CA LEU A 334 -13.83 2.99 3.01
C LEU A 334 -13.41 4.41 3.35
N ASN A 335 -14.36 5.33 3.38
CA ASN A 335 -14.09 6.68 3.82
C ASN A 335 -13.62 6.73 5.28
N HIS A 336 -14.22 5.95 6.19
CA HIS A 336 -13.74 5.78 7.58
C HIS A 336 -12.36 5.13 7.64
N THR A 337 -12.06 4.17 6.77
CA THR A 337 -10.72 3.58 6.68
C THR A 337 -9.69 4.59 6.18
N ALA A 338 -10.06 5.45 5.23
CA ALA A 338 -9.25 6.56 4.74
C ALA A 338 -9.06 7.66 5.81
N ILE A 339 -10.04 7.86 6.72
CA ILE A 339 -9.89 8.71 7.92
C ILE A 339 -8.70 8.23 8.74
N PHE A 340 -8.68 6.94 9.07
CA PHE A 340 -7.69 6.35 9.96
C PHE A 340 -6.27 6.44 9.41
N GLY A 341 -6.13 6.37 8.08
CA GLY A 341 -4.87 6.60 7.40
C GLY A 341 -4.44 8.07 7.35
N VAL A 342 -5.34 9.05 7.51
CA VAL A 342 -5.08 10.49 7.30
C VAL A 342 -5.07 11.33 8.61
N GLN A 343 -5.79 10.90 9.66
CA GLN A 343 -5.92 11.64 10.91
C GLN A 343 -4.67 11.65 11.79
N ASN A 344 -3.70 10.81 11.49
CA ASN A 344 -2.47 10.73 12.25
C ASN A 344 -1.46 11.79 11.77
N SER A 345 -0.81 12.49 12.71
CA SER A 345 0.14 13.59 12.45
C SER A 345 1.26 13.22 11.47
N TRP A 346 1.57 11.92 11.37
CA TRP A 346 2.49 11.28 10.44
C TRP A 346 2.18 11.53 8.95
N VAL A 347 0.92 11.79 8.62
CA VAL A 347 0.44 11.92 7.24
C VAL A 347 0.89 13.23 6.62
N SER A 348 1.21 14.25 7.43
CA SER A 348 1.79 15.49 6.94
C SER A 348 3.13 15.29 6.24
N CYS A 349 3.86 14.21 6.56
CA CYS A 349 5.14 13.85 5.96
C CYS A 349 5.03 12.67 4.98
N THR A 350 3.83 12.15 4.72
CA THR A 350 3.61 10.92 3.92
C THR A 350 2.87 11.23 2.64
N ARG A 351 3.33 10.69 1.51
CA ARG A 351 2.60 10.77 0.25
C ARG A 351 1.59 9.62 0.18
N VAL A 352 0.31 9.94 -0.02
CA VAL A 352 -0.74 8.95 -0.23
C VAL A 352 -1.11 8.94 -1.71
N PHE A 353 -0.91 7.79 -2.37
CA PHE A 353 -1.38 7.55 -3.73
C PHE A 353 -2.65 6.70 -3.67
N LEU A 354 -3.79 7.30 -4.01
CA LEU A 354 -5.08 6.63 -4.03
C LEU A 354 -5.34 6.08 -5.44
N ALA A 355 -5.21 4.76 -5.60
CA ALA A 355 -5.51 4.05 -6.84
C ALA A 355 -6.99 3.64 -6.83
N LEU A 356 -7.80 4.38 -7.60
CA LEU A 356 -9.25 4.20 -7.73
C LEU A 356 -9.61 3.55 -9.07
#